data_AF-A0AAW9RLT0-F1
#
_entry.id   AF-A0AAW9RLT0-F1
#
_cell.length_a   1.000
_cell.length_b   1.000
_cell.length_c   1.000
_cell.angle_alpha   90.00
_cell.angle_beta   90.00
_cell.angle_gamma   90.00
#
_symmetry.space_group_name_H-M   'P 1'
#
loop_
_entity.id
_entity.type
_entity.pdbx_description
1 polymer ?
#
loop_
_entity_poly.entity_id
_entity_poly.type
_entity_poly.pdbx_seq_one_letter_code
_entity_poly.pdbx_strand_id
1 'polypeptide(L)'
;MADTRTREDLLAETEYLRECLRYYEELPAVRDWPPRHVLGLTPSEGGVLRLLVDHGELTHERLNHHCYGYPDKIPENPKLPHVFICKVRKKLRPHGIEIETIRGEGYRISPEHRARVRALEAERAAA
;
A
#
# COMPACT_ATOMS: atom_id res chain seq x y z
N MET A 1 8.50 -12.96 33.30
CA MET A 1 7.35 -12.30 33.95
C MET A 1 6.12 -12.68 33.15
N ALA A 2 5.27 -13.54 33.70
CA ALA A 2 4.10 -14.07 32.99
C ALA A 2 2.99 -13.00 32.97
N ASP A 3 2.55 -12.65 31.77
CA ASP A 3 1.44 -11.73 31.51
C ASP A 3 0.16 -12.32 32.14
N THR A 4 -0.23 -11.81 33.31
CA THR A 4 -1.39 -12.26 34.09
C THR A 4 -2.60 -11.42 33.70
N ARG A 5 -2.89 -11.35 32.40
CA ARG A 5 -4.14 -10.78 31.91
C ARG A 5 -5.26 -11.75 32.25
N THR A 6 -6.26 -11.25 32.97
CA THR A 6 -7.43 -12.05 33.30
C THR A 6 -8.24 -12.30 32.02
N ARG A 7 -9.07 -13.35 32.03
CA ARG A 7 -9.96 -13.67 30.90
C ARG A 7 -10.89 -12.49 30.56
N GLU A 8 -11.28 -11.71 31.56
CA GLU A 8 -12.09 -10.50 31.39
C GLU A 8 -11.33 -9.40 30.64
N ASP A 9 -10.05 -9.17 30.99
CA ASP A 9 -9.19 -8.22 30.26
C ASP A 9 -9.04 -8.61 28.78
N LEU A 10 -8.89 -9.91 28.50
CA LEU A 10 -8.78 -10.41 27.13
C LEU A 10 -10.09 -10.26 26.36
N LEU A 11 -11.24 -10.47 27.00
CA LEU A 11 -12.54 -10.32 26.35
C LEU A 11 -12.84 -8.83 26.07
N ALA A 12 -12.55 -7.95 27.02
CA ALA A 12 -12.69 -6.51 26.86
C ALA A 12 -11.82 -5.98 25.70
N GLU A 13 -10.58 -6.46 25.61
CA GLU A 13 -9.69 -6.13 24.49
C GLU A 13 -10.24 -6.66 23.16
N THR A 14 -10.75 -7.90 23.11
CA THR A 14 -11.34 -8.43 21.87
C THR A 14 -12.59 -7.68 21.44
N GLU A 15 -13.39 -7.19 22.39
CA GLU A 15 -14.59 -6.42 22.13
C GLU A 15 -14.24 -5.03 21.60
N TYR A 16 -13.29 -4.35 22.25
CA TYR A 16 -12.75 -3.08 21.80
C TYR A 16 -12.13 -3.18 20.39
N LEU A 17 -11.31 -4.20 20.14
CA LEU A 17 -10.70 -4.42 18.83
C LEU A 17 -11.73 -4.72 17.74
N ARG A 18 -12.78 -5.49 18.05
CA ARG A 18 -13.89 -5.75 17.12
C ARG A 18 -14.71 -4.50 16.83
N GLU A 19 -14.91 -3.65 17.82
CA GLU A 19 -15.59 -2.37 17.64
C GLU A 19 -14.79 -1.41 16.77
N CYS A 20 -13.47 -1.31 16.98
CA CYS A 20 -12.59 -0.59 16.08
C CYS A 20 -12.66 -1.16 14.66
N LEU A 21 -12.64 -2.48 14.49
CA LEU A 21 -12.76 -3.12 13.18
C LEU A 21 -14.09 -2.79 12.51
N ARG A 22 -15.21 -2.87 13.24
CA ARG A 22 -16.54 -2.48 12.73
C ARG A 22 -16.55 -1.03 12.27
N TYR A 23 -15.98 -0.11 13.04
CA TYR A 23 -15.84 1.29 12.64
C TYR A 23 -15.05 1.42 11.32
N TYR A 24 -13.96 0.67 11.16
CA TYR A 24 -13.17 0.68 9.92
C TYR A 24 -13.86 -0.04 8.74
N GLU A 25 -14.68 -1.06 8.99
CA GLU A 25 -15.46 -1.78 7.98
C GLU A 25 -16.68 -0.97 7.51
N GLU A 26 -17.28 -0.16 8.39
CA GLU A 26 -18.38 0.75 8.08
C GLU A 26 -17.92 1.99 7.28
N LEU A 27 -16.61 2.28 7.26
CA LEU A 27 -16.07 3.24 6.31
C LEU A 27 -16.30 2.69 4.90
N PRO A 28 -16.79 3.50 3.94
CA PRO A 28 -16.99 3.06 2.57
C PRO A 28 -15.71 2.41 2.08
N ALA A 29 -15.81 1.10 1.81
CA ALA A 29 -14.69 0.24 1.45
C ALA A 29 -13.73 1.03 0.59
N VAL A 30 -12.52 1.22 1.12
CA VAL A 30 -11.45 2.03 0.56
C VAL A 30 -11.42 1.85 -0.96
N ARG A 31 -12.10 2.79 -1.62
CA ARG A 31 -12.71 2.65 -2.95
C ARG A 31 -11.64 2.35 -3.96
N ASP A 32 -11.49 1.10 -4.40
CA ASP A 32 -10.67 0.61 -5.53
C ASP A 32 -9.36 1.37 -5.85
N TRP A 33 -8.78 2.04 -4.84
CA TRP A 33 -7.69 3.01 -4.95
C TRP A 33 -6.41 2.28 -4.60
N PRO A 34 -5.37 2.35 -5.44
CA PRO A 34 -5.29 3.14 -6.67
C PRO A 34 -6.04 2.42 -7.81
N PRO A 35 -6.37 3.02 -8.98
CA PRO A 35 -7.38 2.52 -9.90
C PRO A 35 -6.92 1.24 -10.60
N ARG A 36 -7.02 0.11 -9.90
CA ARG A 36 -6.35 -1.15 -10.23
C ARG A 36 -6.83 -1.69 -11.57
N HIS A 37 -8.11 -1.53 -11.85
CA HIS A 37 -8.72 -1.98 -13.11
C HIS A 37 -8.32 -1.14 -14.32
N VAL A 38 -8.07 0.17 -14.13
CA VAL A 38 -7.66 1.09 -15.21
C VAL A 38 -6.19 0.88 -15.55
N LEU A 39 -5.36 0.75 -14.51
CA LEU A 39 -3.92 0.54 -14.65
C LEU A 39 -3.55 -0.94 -14.82
N GLY A 40 -4.54 -1.84 -14.81
CA GLY A 40 -4.33 -3.28 -14.85
C GLY A 40 -3.47 -3.82 -13.70
N LEU A 41 -3.45 -3.16 -12.54
CA LEU A 41 -2.65 -3.52 -11.37
C LEU A 41 -3.27 -4.67 -10.59
N THR A 42 -2.42 -5.54 -10.04
CA THR A 42 -2.87 -6.50 -9.02
C THR A 42 -3.10 -5.80 -7.67
N PRO A 43 -3.79 -6.42 -6.69
CA PRO A 43 -3.96 -5.84 -5.36
C PRO A 43 -2.64 -5.41 -4.70
N SER A 44 -1.61 -6.25 -4.77
CA SER A 44 -0.29 -5.96 -4.21
C SER A 44 0.40 -4.78 -4.91
N GLU A 45 0.34 -4.73 -6.24
CA GLU A 45 0.88 -3.62 -7.05
C GLU A 45 0.14 -2.31 -6.79
N GLY A 46 -1.18 -2.38 -6.63
CA GLY A 46 -2.00 -1.25 -6.21
C GLY A 46 -1.59 -0.73 -4.82
N GLY A 47 -1.37 -1.62 -3.86
CA GLY A 47 -0.85 -1.22 -2.55
C GLY A 47 0.47 -0.44 -2.64
N VAL A 48 1.42 -0.91 -3.46
CA VAL A 48 2.70 -0.22 -3.69
C VAL A 48 2.50 1.16 -4.30
N LEU A 49 1.67 1.26 -5.34
CA LEU A 49 1.38 2.54 -5.99
C LEU A 49 0.67 3.52 -5.02
N ARG A 50 -0.23 3.03 -4.17
CA ARG A 50 -0.89 3.86 -3.16
C ARG A 50 0.12 4.47 -2.21
N LEU A 51 1.03 3.68 -1.66
CA LEU A 51 2.06 4.17 -0.76
C LEU A 51 2.93 5.26 -1.42
N LEU A 52 3.30 5.06 -2.69
CA LEU A 52 4.02 6.07 -3.47
C LEU A 52 3.20 7.34 -3.68
N VAL A 53 1.90 7.25 -3.97
CA VAL A 53 1.05 8.43 -4.23
C VAL A 53 0.70 9.17 -2.94
N ASP A 54 0.63 8.49 -1.80
CA ASP A 54 0.33 9.11 -0.51
C ASP A 54 1.57 9.81 0.08
N HIS A 55 2.74 9.16 0.05
CA HIS A 55 3.95 9.70 0.65
C HIS A 55 4.87 10.45 -0.32
N GLY A 56 4.77 10.21 -1.64
CA GLY A 56 5.69 10.73 -2.65
C GLY A 56 7.02 9.97 -2.73
N GLU A 57 7.44 9.37 -1.62
CA GLU A 57 8.64 8.56 -1.50
C GLU A 57 8.34 7.23 -0.81
N LEU A 58 9.02 6.18 -1.24
CA LEU A 58 8.88 4.83 -0.72
C LEU A 58 10.26 4.25 -0.47
N THR A 59 10.61 4.09 0.81
CA THR A 59 11.87 3.46 1.21
C THR A 59 11.86 1.96 0.96
N HIS A 60 13.04 1.36 0.80
CA HIS A 60 13.16 -0.11 0.69
C HIS A 60 12.54 -0.84 1.88
N GLU A 61 12.69 -0.29 3.09
CA GLU A 61 12.12 -0.85 4.31
C GLU A 61 10.58 -0.85 4.28
N ARG A 62 9.96 0.27 3.89
CA ARG A 62 8.50 0.36 3.75
C ARG A 62 7.97 -0.57 2.66
N LEU A 63 8.70 -0.69 1.56
CA LEU A 63 8.33 -1.63 0.50
C LEU A 63 8.43 -3.09 0.96
N ASN A 64 9.48 -3.45 1.71
CA ASN A 64 9.62 -4.76 2.33
C ASN A 64 8.48 -5.04 3.32
N HIS A 65 8.16 -4.09 4.18
CA HIS A 65 7.07 -4.20 5.13
C HIS A 65 5.71 -4.40 4.42
N HIS A 66 5.48 -3.70 3.30
CA HIS A 66 4.28 -3.90 2.49
C HIS A 66 4.22 -5.30 1.85
N CYS A 67 5.36 -5.82 1.39
CA CYS A 67 5.41 -7.13 0.72
C CYS A 67 5.37 -8.32 1.67
N TYR A 68 5.98 -8.22 2.86
CA TYR A 68 6.21 -9.34 3.77
C TYR A 68 5.52 -9.19 5.14
N GLY A 69 5.03 -8.00 5.48
CA GLY A 69 4.52 -7.67 6.80
C GLY A 69 5.64 -7.33 7.79
N TYR A 70 5.43 -7.66 9.07
CA TYR A 70 6.37 -7.37 10.15
C TYR A 70 7.73 -8.08 9.99
N PRO A 71 8.82 -7.49 10.52
CA PRO A 71 10.22 -7.88 10.26
C PRO A 71 10.60 -9.29 10.71
N ASP A 72 9.76 -9.96 11.51
CA ASP A 72 10.03 -11.31 12.02
C ASP A 72 9.94 -12.39 10.94
N LYS A 73 9.39 -12.06 9.76
CA LYS A 73 9.39 -12.94 8.60
C LYS A 73 10.59 -12.62 7.72
N ILE A 74 11.57 -13.53 7.70
CA ILE A 74 12.66 -13.50 6.73
C ILE A 74 12.04 -13.50 5.31
N PRO A 75 12.37 -12.52 4.45
CA PRO A 75 11.90 -12.52 3.08
C PRO A 75 12.37 -13.79 2.37
N GLU A 76 11.45 -14.65 1.93
CA GLU A 76 11.80 -15.83 1.12
C GLU A 76 12.56 -15.46 -0.16
N ASN A 77 12.39 -14.23 -0.64
CA ASN A 77 13.11 -13.70 -1.78
C ASN A 77 13.36 -12.18 -1.69
N PRO A 78 14.53 -11.71 -1.23
CA PRO A 78 14.79 -10.29 -1.02
C PRO A 78 14.69 -9.41 -2.28
N LYS A 79 14.58 -10.00 -3.48
CA LYS A 79 14.42 -9.25 -4.75
C LYS A 79 12.96 -9.04 -5.17
N LEU A 80 12.00 -9.76 -4.59
CA LEU A 80 10.58 -9.65 -4.93
C LEU A 80 10.03 -8.21 -4.86
N PRO A 81 10.40 -7.37 -3.85
CA PRO A 81 10.00 -5.96 -3.78
C PRO A 81 10.32 -5.18 -5.06
N HIS A 82 11.53 -5.35 -5.59
CA HIS A 82 11.98 -4.68 -6.81
C HIS A 82 11.18 -5.14 -8.04
N VAL A 83 10.74 -6.40 -8.07
CA VAL A 83 9.90 -6.93 -9.16
C VAL A 83 8.54 -6.22 -9.19
N PHE A 84 7.93 -5.93 -8.04
CA PHE A 84 6.69 -5.16 -7.98
C PHE A 84 6.87 -3.76 -8.57
N ILE A 85 7.94 -3.05 -8.21
CA ILE A 85 8.21 -1.72 -8.78
C ILE A 85 8.44 -1.79 -10.30
N CYS A 86 9.17 -2.79 -10.78
CA CYS A 86 9.35 -3.01 -12.21
C CYS A 86 8.02 -3.26 -12.94
N LYS A 87 7.10 -4.04 -12.35
CA LYS A 87 5.76 -4.28 -12.92
C LYS A 87 4.89 -3.03 -12.90
N VAL A 88 4.88 -2.31 -11.78
CA VAL A 88 4.14 -1.04 -11.63
C VAL A 88 4.63 -0.02 -12.67
N ARG A 89 5.95 0.18 -12.81
CA ARG A 89 6.52 1.08 -13.83
C ARG A 89 6.07 0.73 -15.25
N LYS A 90 6.06 -0.55 -15.61
CA LYS A 90 5.59 -1.00 -16.93
C LYS A 90 4.12 -0.64 -17.18
N LYS A 91 3.28 -0.72 -16.14
CA LYS A 91 1.84 -0.41 -16.21
C LYS A 91 1.55 1.09 -16.16
N LEU A 92 2.42 1.88 -15.53
CA LEU A 92 2.30 3.34 -15.46
C LEU A 92 2.82 4.07 -16.70
N ARG A 93 3.80 3.49 -17.40
CA ARG A 93 4.43 4.10 -18.58
C ARG A 93 3.45 4.50 -19.69
N PRO A 94 2.42 3.70 -20.06
CA PRO A 94 1.41 4.09 -21.04
C PRO A 94 0.61 5.34 -20.65
N HIS A 95 0.54 5.66 -19.36
CA HIS A 95 -0.17 6.82 -18.83
C HIS A 95 0.74 8.04 -18.62
N GLY A 96 2.00 7.97 -19.05
CA GLY A 96 2.98 9.06 -18.88
C GLY A 96 3.42 9.28 -17.43
N ILE A 97 3.30 8.26 -16.57
CA ILE A 97 3.65 8.33 -15.16
C ILE A 97 4.99 7.62 -14.95
N GLU A 98 5.98 8.33 -14.41
CA GLU A 98 7.30 7.77 -14.11
C GLU A 98 7.57 7.69 -12.60
N ILE A 99 8.33 6.66 -12.21
CA ILE A 99 8.84 6.45 -10.85
C ILE A 99 10.36 6.51 -10.94
N GLU A 100 10.95 7.42 -10.17
CA GLU A 100 12.38 7.61 -10.03
C GLU A 100 12.94 6.66 -8.98
N THR A 101 14.15 6.14 -9.21
CA THR A 101 14.86 5.33 -8.22
C THR A 101 15.89 6.21 -7.51
N ILE A 102 15.76 6.35 -6.19
CA ILE A 102 16.77 6.99 -5.35
C ILE A 102 17.75 5.92 -4.90
N ARG A 103 19.02 6.03 -5.34
CA ARG A 103 20.06 5.05 -5.01
C ARG A 103 20.25 4.98 -3.49
N GLY A 104 20.10 3.78 -2.92
CA GLY A 104 20.31 3.51 -1.50
C GLY A 104 19.06 3.68 -0.63
N GLU A 105 18.10 4.53 -1.03
CA GLU A 105 16.95 4.85 -0.18
C GLU A 105 15.66 4.16 -0.64
N GLY A 106 15.39 4.16 -1.95
CA GLY A 106 14.17 3.57 -2.50
C GLY A 106 13.67 4.24 -3.77
N TYR A 107 12.42 4.68 -3.74
CA TYR A 107 11.69 5.14 -4.93
C TYR A 107 10.96 6.45 -4.66
N ARG A 108 10.86 7.29 -5.69
CA ARG A 108 10.14 8.56 -5.63
C ARG A 108 9.22 8.69 -6.83
N ILE A 109 8.10 9.39 -6.63
CA ILE A 109 7.21 9.83 -7.69
C ILE A 109 7.06 11.35 -7.59
N SER A 110 7.16 12.05 -8.73
CA SER A 110 7.04 13.51 -8.75
C SER A 110 5.61 13.94 -8.38
N PRO A 111 5.43 15.15 -7.81
CA PRO A 111 4.09 15.69 -7.52
C PRO A 111 3.17 15.72 -8.74
N GLU A 112 3.72 16.00 -9.92
CA GLU A 112 2.99 16.02 -11.19
C GLU A 112 2.43 14.63 -11.54
N HIS A 113 3.27 13.61 -11.45
CA HIS A 113 2.87 12.23 -11.70
C HIS A 113 1.86 11.72 -10.67
N ARG A 114 1.96 12.14 -9.40
CA ARG A 114 0.95 11.84 -8.37
C ARG A 114 -0.40 12.46 -8.70
N ALA A 115 -0.41 13.72 -9.14
CA ALA A 115 -1.63 14.39 -9.57
C ALA A 115 -2.25 13.66 -10.77
N ARG A 116 -1.44 13.16 -11.70
CA ARG A 116 -1.93 12.37 -12.84
C ARG A 116 -2.59 11.06 -12.40
N VAL A 117 -2.03 10.33 -11.44
CA VAL A 117 -2.67 9.12 -10.88
C VAL A 117 -4.02 9.47 -10.23
N ARG A 118 -4.09 10.56 -9.46
CA ARG A 118 -5.34 11.04 -8.85
C ARG A 118 -6.37 11.50 -9.89
N ALA A 119 -5.93 12.08 -11.02
CA ALA A 119 -6.81 12.47 -12.11
C ALA A 119 -7.45 11.26 -12.79
N LEU A 120 -6.68 10.19 -13.03
CA LEU A 120 -7.20 8.93 -13.61
C LEU A 120 -8.27 8.28 -12.74
N GLU A 121 -8.23 8.51 -11.43
CA GLU A 121 -9.30 8.11 -10.51
C GLU A 121 -10.56 8.96 -10.65
N ALA A 122 -10.39 10.28 -10.67
CA ALA A 122 -11.50 11.22 -10.77
C ALA A 122 -12.26 11.06 -12.09
N GLU A 123 -11.55 10.83 -13.20
CA GLU A 123 -12.12 10.54 -14.52
C GLU A 123 -13.02 9.29 -14.51
N ARG A 124 -12.75 8.33 -13.62
CA ARG A 124 -13.60 7.14 -13.40
C ARG A 124 -14.70 7.35 -12.38
N ALA A 125 -14.48 8.12 -11.33
CA ALA A 125 -15.52 8.43 -10.35
C ALA A 125 -16.67 9.28 -10.97
N ALA A 126 -16.38 9.99 -12.06
CA ALA A 126 -17.34 10.79 -12.82
C ALA A 126 -18.03 10.05 -13.98
N ALA A 127 -17.63 8.81 -14.29
CA ALA A 127 -18.14 8.00 -15.40
C ALA A 127 -18.88 6.75 -14.90
#